data_AF-A0A7C1M1W0-F1
#
_entry.id   AF-A0A7C1M1W0-F1
#
_cell.length_a   1.000
_cell.length_b   1.000
_cell.length_c   1.000
_cell.angle_alpha   90.00
_cell.angle_beta   90.00
_cell.angle_gamma   90.00
#
_symmetry.space_group_name_H-M   'P 1'
#
loop_
_entity.id
_entity.type
_entity.pdbx_description
1 polymer ?
#
loop_
_entity_poly.entity_id
_entity_poly.type
_entity_poly.pdbx_seq_one_letter_code
_entity_poly.pdbx_strand_id
1 'polypeptide(L)'
;MAEMIIPYPQLQKILERTCELAVVKPRAEEMMEIVEKKLADLFEVAYENAKAERSSTIKMRHIPITKGFKNSLNLFRAVIEEENVQIEPIRKYVLTKIPGDIPLEEDVVNELPIIAGTLFVLIGRVIKALHPEIKNVYPEHIEEAKKVLDYTL
;
A
#
# COMPACT_ATOMS: atom_id res chain seq x y z
N MET A 1 -17.82 -7.58 9.08
CA MET A 1 -16.87 -7.56 7.94
C MET A 1 -16.19 -6.20 7.99
N ALA A 2 -14.85 -6.18 8.03
CA ALA A 2 -14.13 -4.91 8.02
C ALA A 2 -14.33 -4.20 6.67
N GLU A 3 -14.43 -2.88 6.69
CA GLU A 3 -14.46 -2.07 5.47
C GLU A 3 -13.07 -2.10 4.83
N MET A 4 -12.99 -2.38 3.53
CA MET A 4 -11.69 -2.46 2.85
C MET A 4 -11.12 -1.07 2.58
N ILE A 5 -9.79 -0.93 2.68
CA ILE A 5 -9.06 0.31 2.32
C ILE A 5 -9.47 0.78 0.91
N ILE A 6 -9.35 -0.14 -0.06
CA ILE A 6 -9.79 0.05 -1.44
C ILE A 6 -11.01 -0.86 -1.63
N PRO A 7 -12.14 -0.35 -2.18
CA PRO A 7 -13.28 -1.18 -2.50
C PRO A 7 -12.87 -2.41 -3.32
N TYR A 8 -13.29 -3.61 -2.88
CA TYR A 8 -12.89 -4.89 -3.49
C TYR A 8 -12.94 -4.91 -5.03
N PRO A 9 -14.03 -4.45 -5.70
CA PRO A 9 -14.09 -4.46 -7.16
C PRO A 9 -13.01 -3.60 -7.82
N GLN A 10 -12.60 -2.49 -7.19
CA GLN A 10 -11.52 -1.64 -7.68
C GLN A 10 -10.17 -2.31 -7.48
N LEU A 11 -9.93 -2.87 -6.29
CA LEU A 11 -8.68 -3.58 -6.00
C LEU A 11 -8.47 -4.78 -6.92
N GLN A 12 -9.52 -5.53 -7.21
CA GLN A 12 -9.46 -6.65 -8.15
C GLN A 12 -8.93 -6.19 -9.51
N LYS A 13 -9.52 -5.15 -10.09
CA LYS A 13 -9.07 -4.60 -11.38
C LYS A 13 -7.64 -4.07 -11.34
N ILE A 14 -7.25 -3.42 -10.23
CA ILE A 14 -5.88 -2.93 -10.04
C ILE A 14 -4.89 -4.10 -10.15
N LEU A 15 -5.14 -5.20 -9.45
CA LEU A 15 -4.23 -6.35 -9.44
C LEU A 15 -4.24 -7.13 -10.76
N GLU A 16 -5.40 -7.22 -11.43
CA GLU A 16 -5.50 -7.80 -12.77
C GLU A 16 -4.68 -7.00 -13.78
N ARG A 17 -4.71 -5.65 -13.74
CA ARG A 17 -4.01 -4.80 -14.72
C ARG A 17 -2.53 -4.62 -14.41
N THR A 18 -2.16 -4.55 -13.14
CA THR A 18 -0.76 -4.32 -12.74
C THR A 18 0.07 -5.59 -12.63
N CYS A 19 -0.56 -6.71 -12.29
CA CYS A 19 0.14 -7.95 -11.91
C CYS A 19 -0.40 -9.21 -12.62
N GLU A 20 -1.47 -9.09 -13.42
CA GLU A 20 -2.15 -10.23 -14.07
C GLU A 20 -2.70 -11.25 -13.06
N LEU A 21 -3.11 -10.77 -11.87
CA LEU A 21 -3.61 -11.60 -10.77
C LEU A 21 -5.11 -11.42 -10.55
N ALA A 22 -5.83 -12.53 -10.50
CA ALA A 22 -7.21 -12.61 -10.06
C ALA A 22 -7.26 -12.94 -8.56
N VAL A 23 -7.90 -12.06 -7.79
CA VAL A 23 -7.97 -12.14 -6.33
C VAL A 23 -9.42 -12.16 -5.89
N VAL A 24 -9.80 -13.15 -5.09
CA VAL A 24 -11.12 -13.21 -4.45
C VAL A 24 -11.15 -12.38 -3.18
N LYS A 25 -12.33 -11.94 -2.74
CA LYS A 25 -12.48 -11.04 -1.58
C LYS A 25 -11.73 -11.49 -0.31
N PRO A 26 -11.78 -12.76 0.14
CA PRO A 26 -11.02 -13.19 1.33
C PRO A 26 -9.50 -13.03 1.17
N ARG A 27 -8.97 -13.25 -0.04
CA ARG A 27 -7.54 -13.05 -0.33
C ARG A 27 -7.18 -11.58 -0.33
N ALA A 28 -8.08 -10.73 -0.81
CA ALA A 28 -7.90 -9.28 -0.76
C ALA A 28 -7.91 -8.74 0.68
N GLU A 29 -8.73 -9.33 1.57
CA GLU A 29 -8.74 -9.03 3.01
C GLU A 29 -7.40 -9.45 3.67
N GLU A 30 -6.86 -10.62 3.35
CA GLU A 30 -5.53 -11.05 3.83
C GLU A 30 -4.40 -10.12 3.34
N MET A 31 -4.43 -9.70 2.08
CA MET A 31 -3.49 -8.70 1.57
C MET A 31 -3.62 -7.37 2.31
N MET A 32 -4.84 -6.96 2.66
CA MET A 32 -5.10 -5.73 3.40
C MET A 32 -4.48 -5.74 4.80
N GLU A 33 -4.49 -6.88 5.51
CA GLU A 33 -3.81 -7.02 6.80
C GLU A 33 -2.31 -6.72 6.70
N ILE A 34 -1.66 -7.18 5.61
CA ILE A 34 -0.25 -6.87 5.32
C ILE A 34 -0.09 -5.38 5.03
N VAL A 35 -0.96 -4.80 4.20
CA VAL A 35 -0.90 -3.37 3.84
C VAL A 35 -1.04 -2.48 5.06
N GLU A 36 -1.96 -2.78 5.99
CA GLU A 36 -2.13 -2.02 7.22
C GLU A 36 -0.87 -2.04 8.08
N LYS A 37 -0.28 -3.22 8.27
CA LYS A 37 0.96 -3.36 9.03
C LYS A 37 2.09 -2.57 8.38
N LYS A 38 2.27 -2.68 7.05
CA LYS A 38 3.34 -1.97 6.33
C LYS A 38 3.13 -0.47 6.24
N LEU A 39 1.89 0.01 6.22
CA LEU A 39 1.62 1.44 6.38
C LEU A 39 2.04 1.93 7.77
N ALA A 40 1.69 1.19 8.83
CA ALA A 40 2.11 1.55 10.18
C ALA A 40 3.64 1.59 10.32
N ASP A 41 4.34 0.55 9.84
CA ASP A 41 5.81 0.46 9.85
C ASP A 41 6.46 1.69 9.13
N LEU A 42 5.95 2.06 7.95
CA LEU A 42 6.45 3.22 7.19
C LEU A 42 6.26 4.55 7.95
N PHE A 43 5.13 4.72 8.64
CA PHE A 43 4.80 5.96 9.35
C PHE A 43 5.44 6.04 10.74
N GLU A 44 5.76 4.91 11.37
CA GLU A 44 6.60 4.85 12.57
C GLU A 44 7.99 5.43 12.27
N VAL A 45 8.63 4.96 11.20
CA VAL A 45 9.93 5.50 10.77
C VAL A 45 9.83 6.96 10.33
N ALA A 46 8.74 7.35 9.65
CA ALA A 46 8.51 8.73 9.26
C ALA A 46 8.38 9.68 10.46
N TYR A 47 7.72 9.21 11.51
CA TYR A 47 7.59 9.94 12.77
C TYR A 47 8.95 10.12 13.46
N GLU A 48 9.74 9.05 13.56
CA GLU A 48 11.10 9.11 14.13
C GLU A 48 12.01 10.09 13.37
N ASN A 49 11.97 10.04 12.04
CA ASN A 49 12.73 10.95 11.17
C ASN A 49 12.28 12.41 11.36
N ALA A 50 10.97 12.68 11.40
CA ALA A 50 10.44 14.02 11.63
C ALA A 50 10.88 14.57 12.99
N LYS A 51 10.85 13.74 14.02
CA LYS A 51 11.28 14.10 15.38
C LYS A 51 12.78 14.39 15.46
N ALA A 52 13.61 13.58 14.79
CA ALA A 52 15.06 13.79 14.71
C ALA A 52 15.41 15.13 14.03
N GLU A 53 14.65 15.51 13.00
CA GLU A 53 14.78 16.81 12.31
C GLU A 53 14.13 17.99 13.07
N ARG A 54 13.46 17.73 14.21
CA ARG A 54 12.61 18.71 14.91
C ARG A 54 11.57 19.35 13.98
N SER A 55 11.08 18.58 13.02
CA SER A 55 10.06 19.04 12.09
C SER A 55 8.71 19.13 12.80
N SER A 56 7.98 20.22 12.54
CA SER A 56 6.62 20.42 13.06
C SER A 56 5.56 19.60 12.32
N THR A 57 5.90 19.04 11.17
CA THR A 57 5.03 18.17 10.36
C THR A 57 5.82 16.98 9.81
N ILE A 58 5.15 15.86 9.58
CA ILE A 58 5.68 14.74 8.78
C ILE A 58 5.56 15.11 7.30
N LYS A 59 6.67 15.00 6.57
CA LYS A 59 6.80 15.35 5.15
C LYS A 59 7.20 14.12 4.35
N MET A 60 7.00 14.15 3.04
CA MET A 60 7.30 13.00 2.16
C MET A 60 8.74 12.50 2.29
N ARG A 61 9.71 13.38 2.58
CA ARG A 61 11.12 12.99 2.78
C ARG A 61 11.38 12.16 4.03
N HIS A 62 10.49 12.21 5.02
CA HIS A 62 10.63 11.43 6.26
C HIS A 62 10.17 9.99 6.05
N ILE A 63 9.25 9.74 5.12
CA ILE A 63 8.74 8.40 4.82
C ILE A 63 9.84 7.63 4.06
N PRO A 64 10.24 6.42 4.51
CA PRO A 64 11.36 5.67 3.94
C PRO A 64 10.99 4.99 2.60
N ILE A 65 10.55 5.77 1.62
CA ILE A 65 10.14 5.28 0.30
C ILE A 65 11.39 5.04 -0.57
N THR A 66 11.75 3.77 -0.72
CA THR A 66 12.88 3.34 -1.57
C THR A 66 12.63 3.61 -3.05
N LYS A 67 13.70 3.61 -3.86
CA LYS A 67 13.57 3.75 -5.33
C LYS A 67 12.69 2.64 -5.96
N GLY A 68 12.79 1.42 -5.45
CA GLY A 68 11.95 0.30 -5.89
C GLY A 68 10.47 0.55 -5.63
N PHE A 69 10.14 1.07 -4.45
CA PHE A 69 8.77 1.49 -4.12
C PHE A 69 8.29 2.61 -5.05
N LYS A 70 9.13 3.63 -5.31
CA LYS A 70 8.78 4.74 -6.23
C LYS A 70 8.42 4.29 -7.64
N ASN A 71 9.10 3.26 -8.16
CA ASN A 71 8.75 2.71 -9.46
C ASN A 71 7.35 2.08 -9.47
N SER A 72 6.94 1.44 -8.37
CA SER A 72 5.59 0.89 -8.22
C SER A 72 4.52 1.97 -7.97
N LEU A 73 4.86 3.09 -7.33
CA LEU A 73 3.95 4.25 -7.20
C LEU A 73 3.47 4.72 -8.58
N ASN A 74 4.38 4.86 -9.54
CA ASN A 74 4.04 5.34 -10.87
C ASN A 74 3.13 4.35 -11.62
N LEU A 75 3.36 3.05 -11.44
CA LEU A 75 2.49 2.01 -12.01
C LEU A 75 1.07 2.11 -11.42
N PHE A 76 0.96 2.31 -10.10
CA PHE A 76 -0.33 2.44 -9.45
C PHE A 76 -1.07 3.72 -9.85
N ARG A 77 -0.37 4.85 -9.96
CA ARG A 77 -0.95 6.12 -10.42
C ARG A 77 -1.61 6.00 -11.80
N ALA A 78 -0.94 5.34 -12.75
CA ALA A 78 -1.49 5.12 -14.10
C ALA A 78 -2.82 4.35 -14.05
N VAL A 79 -2.95 3.37 -13.15
CA VAL A 79 -4.17 2.57 -13.03
C VAL A 79 -5.30 3.31 -12.29
N ILE A 80 -4.99 4.16 -11.31
CA ILE A 80 -6.00 4.99 -10.64
C ILE A 80 -6.72 5.90 -11.64
N GLU A 81 -5.96 6.57 -12.50
CA GLU A 81 -6.50 7.50 -13.50
C GLU A 81 -7.43 6.77 -14.47
N GLU A 82 -7.06 5.57 -14.91
CA GLU A 82 -7.85 4.79 -15.85
C GLU A 82 -9.10 4.15 -15.21
N GLU A 83 -9.02 3.70 -13.95
CA GLU A 83 -10.13 3.00 -13.27
C GLU A 83 -11.06 3.92 -12.47
N ASN A 84 -10.83 5.25 -12.48
CA ASN A 84 -11.56 6.23 -11.68
C ASN A 84 -11.67 5.80 -10.20
N VAL A 85 -10.55 5.35 -9.64
CA VAL A 85 -10.50 4.87 -8.25
C VAL A 85 -10.83 6.01 -7.29
N GLN A 86 -11.72 5.75 -6.34
CA GLN A 86 -12.10 6.75 -5.35
C GLN A 86 -11.02 6.84 -4.27
N ILE A 87 -10.28 7.95 -4.25
CA ILE A 87 -9.14 8.14 -3.34
C ILE A 87 -9.51 8.65 -1.94
N GLU A 88 -10.64 9.35 -1.81
CA GLU A 88 -11.07 9.93 -0.53
C GLU A 88 -11.38 8.88 0.55
N PRO A 89 -12.09 7.77 0.25
CA PRO A 89 -12.30 6.69 1.23
C PRO A 89 -10.99 6.09 1.73
N ILE A 90 -10.04 5.89 0.81
CA ILE A 90 -8.69 5.36 1.12
C ILE A 90 -7.97 6.33 2.07
N ARG A 91 -7.96 7.62 1.75
CA ARG A 91 -7.33 8.65 2.58
C ARG A 91 -7.91 8.65 3.99
N LYS A 92 -9.25 8.68 4.10
CA LYS A 92 -9.94 8.68 5.39
C LYS A 92 -9.60 7.44 6.21
N TYR A 93 -9.57 6.26 5.58
CA TYR A 93 -9.19 5.02 6.24
C TYR A 93 -7.77 5.08 6.79
N VAL A 94 -6.79 5.42 5.94
CA VAL A 94 -5.37 5.43 6.32
C VAL A 94 -5.09 6.43 7.43
N LEU A 95 -5.75 7.61 7.42
CA LEU A 95 -5.62 8.59 8.50
C LEU A 95 -6.04 8.05 9.88
N THR A 96 -6.97 7.10 9.94
CA THR A 96 -7.35 6.46 11.23
C THR A 96 -6.28 5.50 11.77
N LYS A 97 -5.29 5.14 10.94
CA LYS A 97 -4.28 4.12 11.23
C LYS A 97 -2.90 4.70 11.51
N ILE A 98 -2.69 6.00 11.28
CA ILE A 98 -1.41 6.67 11.52
C ILE A 98 -1.42 7.24 12.94
N PRO A 99 -0.67 6.65 13.90
CA PRO A 99 -0.49 7.25 15.22
C PRO A 99 0.54 8.39 15.13
N GLY A 100 0.32 9.45 15.90
CA GLY A 100 1.34 10.50 16.07
C GLY A 100 0.78 11.81 16.59
N ASP A 101 1.57 12.48 17.42
CA ASP A 101 1.34 13.87 17.86
C ASP A 101 1.89 14.91 16.85
N ILE A 102 2.68 14.46 15.86
CA ILE A 102 3.17 15.30 14.77
C ILE A 102 2.19 15.21 13.59
N PRO A 103 1.59 16.33 13.14
CA PRO A 103 0.64 16.33 12.03
C PRO A 103 1.32 16.01 10.68
N LEU A 104 0.55 15.47 9.74
CA LEU A 104 1.00 15.25 8.36
C LEU A 104 0.94 16.56 7.55
N GLU A 105 1.94 16.81 6.72
CA GLU A 105 1.89 17.85 5.69
C GLU A 105 0.85 17.49 4.61
N GLU A 106 0.27 18.50 3.97
CA GLU A 106 -0.79 18.31 2.97
C GLU A 106 -0.38 17.36 1.84
N ASP A 107 0.85 17.49 1.34
CA ASP A 107 1.40 16.60 0.31
C ASP A 107 1.43 15.13 0.75
N VAL A 108 1.71 14.87 2.04
CA VAL A 108 1.68 13.51 2.59
C VAL A 108 0.25 12.98 2.63
N VAL A 109 -0.70 13.80 3.10
CA VAL A 109 -2.14 13.44 3.15
C VAL A 109 -2.68 13.12 1.75
N ASN A 110 -2.24 13.89 0.75
CA ASN A 110 -2.62 13.68 -0.65
C ASN A 110 -2.03 12.40 -1.23
N GLU A 111 -0.84 11.99 -0.79
CA GLU A 111 -0.15 10.78 -1.25
C GLU A 111 -0.55 9.50 -0.51
N LEU A 112 -1.24 9.57 0.65
CA LEU A 112 -1.67 8.38 1.41
C LEU A 112 -2.39 7.32 0.55
N PRO A 113 -3.37 7.68 -0.31
CA PRO A 113 -4.03 6.69 -1.15
C PRO A 113 -3.08 5.99 -2.12
N ILE A 114 -2.12 6.75 -2.66
CA ILE A 114 -1.14 6.24 -3.62
C ILE A 114 -0.17 5.27 -2.92
N ILE A 115 0.30 5.62 -1.73
CA ILE A 115 1.17 4.75 -0.92
C ILE A 115 0.46 3.44 -0.57
N ALA A 116 -0.78 3.54 -0.04
CA ALA A 116 -1.56 2.37 0.36
C ALA A 116 -1.85 1.42 -0.81
N GLY A 117 -2.31 1.95 -1.94
CA GLY A 117 -2.57 1.12 -3.12
C GLY A 117 -1.30 0.56 -3.76
N THR A 118 -0.17 1.28 -3.66
CA THR A 118 1.12 0.76 -4.13
C THR A 118 1.60 -0.43 -3.31
N LEU A 119 1.29 -0.52 -2.02
CA LEU A 119 1.58 -1.71 -1.23
C LEU A 119 0.81 -2.93 -1.74
N PHE A 120 -0.45 -2.78 -2.14
CA PHE A 120 -1.19 -3.87 -2.81
C PHE A 120 -0.51 -4.30 -4.11
N VAL A 121 -0.07 -3.35 -4.94
CA VAL A 121 0.67 -3.64 -6.18
C VAL A 121 2.00 -4.33 -5.87
N LEU A 122 2.72 -3.91 -4.83
CA LEU A 122 3.97 -4.57 -4.42
C LEU A 122 3.74 -6.01 -4.00
N ILE A 123 2.70 -6.30 -3.21
CA ILE A 123 2.33 -7.68 -2.87
C ILE A 123 2.07 -8.48 -4.15
N GLY A 124 1.25 -7.96 -5.07
CA GLY A 124 0.96 -8.63 -6.35
C GLY A 124 2.21 -8.87 -7.20
N ARG A 125 3.13 -7.89 -7.27
CA ARG A 125 4.40 -8.03 -8.00
C ARG A 125 5.33 -9.06 -7.38
N VAL A 126 5.39 -9.13 -6.05
CA VAL A 126 6.18 -10.17 -5.35
C VAL A 126 5.59 -11.55 -5.64
N ILE A 127 4.26 -11.70 -5.53
CA ILE A 127 3.58 -12.95 -5.90
C ILE A 127 3.94 -13.35 -7.33
N LYS A 128 3.83 -12.43 -8.29
CA LYS A 128 4.10 -12.72 -9.70
C LYS A 128 5.59 -13.01 -9.99
N ALA A 129 6.50 -12.43 -9.22
CA ALA A 129 7.92 -12.72 -9.31
C ALA A 129 8.27 -14.12 -8.78
N LEU A 130 7.62 -14.57 -7.70
CA LEU A 130 7.81 -15.90 -7.13
C LEU A 130 7.08 -16.99 -7.91
N HIS A 131 5.91 -16.66 -8.47
CA HIS A 131 5.02 -17.58 -9.20
C HIS A 131 4.61 -16.99 -10.55
N PRO A 132 5.47 -17.04 -11.58
CA PRO A 132 5.22 -16.37 -12.87
C PRO A 132 3.98 -16.88 -13.60
N GLU A 133 3.63 -18.16 -13.44
CA GLU A 133 2.57 -18.81 -14.22
C GLU A 133 1.18 -18.68 -13.59
N ILE A 134 1.08 -18.22 -12.33
CA ILE A 134 -0.22 -18.20 -11.65
C ILE A 134 -1.05 -17.00 -12.11
N LYS A 135 -2.35 -17.24 -12.21
CA LYS A 135 -3.36 -16.18 -12.36
C LYS A 135 -4.18 -16.02 -11.07
N ASN A 136 -4.55 -17.12 -10.43
CA ASN A 136 -5.35 -17.07 -9.20
C ASN A 136 -4.46 -17.01 -7.96
N VAL A 137 -4.77 -16.12 -7.03
CA VAL A 137 -4.04 -15.99 -5.76
C VAL A 137 -4.61 -16.92 -4.69
N TYR A 138 -3.71 -17.64 -4.01
CA TYR A 138 -4.01 -18.57 -2.91
C TYR A 138 -3.29 -18.12 -1.63
N PRO A 139 -3.71 -18.56 -0.43
CA PRO A 139 -3.15 -18.11 0.84
C PRO A 139 -1.62 -18.21 0.92
N GLU A 140 -1.04 -19.29 0.40
CA GLU A 140 0.39 -19.55 0.41
C GLU A 140 1.19 -18.46 -0.31
N HIS A 141 0.66 -17.93 -1.44
CA HIS A 141 1.31 -16.88 -2.20
C HIS A 141 1.35 -15.56 -1.42
N ILE A 142 0.28 -15.27 -0.66
CA ILE A 142 0.19 -14.07 0.17
C ILE A 142 1.15 -14.17 1.35
N GLU A 143 1.24 -15.33 1.99
CA GLU A 143 2.17 -15.57 3.10
C GLU A 143 3.63 -15.47 2.66
N GLU A 144 3.97 -15.97 1.47
CA GLU A 144 5.31 -15.80 0.91
C GLU A 144 5.63 -14.34 0.58
N ALA A 145 4.69 -13.62 -0.02
CA ALA A 145 4.84 -12.20 -0.28
C ALA A 145 4.99 -11.38 1.01
N LYS A 146 4.24 -11.75 2.06
CA LYS A 146 4.38 -11.17 3.40
C LYS A 146 5.80 -11.33 3.94
N LYS A 147 6.39 -12.52 3.83
CA LYS A 147 7.78 -12.77 4.30
C LYS A 147 8.78 -11.88 3.58
N VAL A 148 8.65 -11.72 2.26
CA VAL A 148 9.52 -10.83 1.48
C VAL A 148 9.38 -9.38 1.94
N LEU A 149 8.15 -8.92 2.17
CA LEU A 149 7.88 -7.55 2.65
C LEU A 149 8.38 -7.36 4.08
N ASP A 150 8.27 -8.35 4.96
CA ASP A 150 8.83 -8.30 6.33
C ASP A 150 10.37 -8.18 6.34
N TYR A 151 11.07 -8.51 5.25
CA TYR A 151 12.51 -8.29 5.10
C TYR A 151 12.90 -6.95 4.46
N THR A 152 11.94 -6.22 3.88
CA THR A 152 12.24 -5.09 2.98
C THR A 152 11.49 -3.81 3.29
N LEU A 153 10.39 -3.87 4.06
CA LEU A 153 9.53 -2.75 4.45
C LEU A 153 9.16 -2.82 5.93
#